data_AF-A0A3C1UEY3-F1
#
_entry.id   AF-A0A3C1UEY3-F1
#
_cell.length_a   1.000
_cell.length_b   1.000
_cell.length_c   1.000
_cell.angle_alpha   90.00
_cell.angle_beta   90.00
_cell.angle_gamma   90.00
#
_symmetry.space_group_name_H-M   'P 1'
#
loop_
_entity.id
_entity.type
_entity.pdbx_description
1 polymer ?
#
loop_
_entity_poly.entity_id
_entity_poly.type
_entity_poly.pdbx_seq_one_letter_code
_entity_poly.pdbx_strand_id
1 'polypeptide(L)'
;QSLEEMLAACQIPEEKLNSMSTDELIDVCMSHPLHALYFAYNNEMVGAKVVFEHFNGFSELKKRKDAPTKMLEFYDEINFNATTPKVHREDFSKITYMGFIELYLASKELTSLYEGENLEKLELVSNKVLEKKLEDPSIYTVRRSLLINSQVKLTQGTLSKEETDALKSFISVGGNVDNPQEYTRISAIVSK
;
A
#
# COMPACT_ATOMS: atom_id res chain seq x y z
N GLN A 1 19.33 -12.02 15.70
CA GLN A 1 18.12 -12.74 15.28
C GLN A 1 18.14 -12.83 13.77
N SER A 2 17.87 -14.00 13.19
CA SER A 2 17.65 -14.13 11.74
C SER A 2 16.32 -13.47 11.36
N LEU A 3 16.11 -13.18 10.07
CA LEU A 3 14.83 -12.66 9.59
C LEU A 3 13.68 -13.63 9.90
N GLU A 4 13.92 -14.93 9.73
CA GLU A 4 12.95 -15.99 10.05
C GLU A 4 12.56 -15.98 11.53
N GLU A 5 13.53 -15.84 12.45
CA GLU A 5 13.26 -15.74 13.89
C GLU A 5 12.43 -14.50 14.23
N MET A 6 12.70 -13.36 13.59
CA MET A 6 11.93 -12.13 13.80
C MET A 6 10.49 -12.26 13.29
N LEU A 7 10.29 -12.87 12.11
CA LEU A 7 8.95 -13.12 11.54
C LEU A 7 8.15 -14.12 12.39
N ALA A 8 8.81 -15.17 12.89
CA ALA A 8 8.18 -16.14 13.80
C ALA A 8 7.78 -15.49 15.13
N ALA A 9 8.60 -14.58 15.66
CA ALA A 9 8.29 -13.86 16.89
C ALA A 9 7.10 -12.89 16.75
N CYS A 10 6.73 -12.50 15.54
CA CYS A 10 5.63 -11.56 15.31
C CYS A 10 4.25 -12.23 15.27
N GLN A 11 4.13 -13.56 15.21
CA GLN A 11 2.83 -14.24 15.04
C GLN A 11 1.84 -13.90 16.16
N ILE A 12 0.56 -13.70 15.79
CA ILE A 12 -0.52 -13.52 16.75
C ILE A 12 -0.91 -14.90 17.31
N PRO A 13 -1.02 -15.09 18.63
CA PRO A 13 -1.58 -16.32 19.19
C PRO A 13 -3.00 -16.59 18.66
N GLU A 14 -3.30 -17.84 18.29
CA GLU A 14 -4.55 -18.22 17.60
C GLU A 14 -5.81 -17.75 18.34
N GLU A 15 -5.86 -17.92 19.67
CA GLU A 15 -6.98 -17.47 20.50
C GLU A 15 -7.22 -15.96 20.36
N LYS A 16 -6.14 -15.16 20.33
CA LYS A 16 -6.23 -13.71 20.16
C LYS A 16 -6.67 -13.35 18.75
N LEU A 17 -6.09 -14.01 17.73
CA LEU A 17 -6.40 -13.77 16.32
C LEU A 17 -7.89 -13.98 16.02
N ASN A 18 -8.47 -15.05 16.56
CA ASN A 18 -9.88 -15.39 16.38
C ASN A 18 -10.83 -14.42 17.10
N SER A 19 -10.35 -13.71 18.13
CA SER A 19 -11.16 -12.75 18.89
C SER A 19 -11.14 -11.33 18.34
N MET A 20 -10.18 -10.99 17.46
CA MET A 20 -10.02 -9.65 16.91
C MET A 20 -11.15 -9.31 15.94
N SER A 21 -11.73 -8.12 16.09
CA SER A 21 -12.54 -7.47 15.04
C SER A 21 -11.71 -7.17 13.79
N THR A 22 -12.37 -6.87 12.66
CA THR A 22 -11.67 -6.56 11.40
C THR A 22 -10.83 -5.29 11.52
N ASP A 23 -11.34 -4.29 12.22
CA ASP A 23 -10.63 -3.04 12.48
C ASP A 23 -9.35 -3.29 13.31
N GLU A 24 -9.45 -4.04 14.42
CA GLU A 24 -8.28 -4.39 15.24
C GLU A 24 -7.24 -5.22 14.47
N LEU A 25 -7.71 -6.13 13.60
CA LEU A 25 -6.81 -6.93 12.78
C LEU A 25 -6.07 -6.08 11.74
N ILE A 26 -6.77 -5.12 11.11
CA ILE A 26 -6.16 -4.15 10.19
C ILE A 26 -5.10 -3.33 10.92
N ASP A 27 -5.42 -2.80 12.11
CA ASP A 27 -4.47 -2.01 12.90
C ASP A 27 -3.19 -2.80 13.19
N VAL A 28 -3.32 -4.04 13.66
CA VAL A 28 -2.18 -4.92 13.97
C VAL A 28 -1.39 -5.26 12.70
N CYS A 29 -2.06 -5.54 11.59
CA CYS A 29 -1.42 -5.81 10.31
C CYS A 29 -0.62 -4.60 9.80
N MET A 30 -1.21 -3.39 9.80
CA MET A 30 -0.55 -2.20 9.26
C MET A 30 0.55 -1.68 10.18
N SER A 31 0.43 -1.90 11.50
CA SER A 31 1.45 -1.57 12.50
C SER A 31 2.46 -2.69 12.78
N HIS A 32 2.55 -3.69 11.88
CA HIS A 32 3.42 -4.85 12.04
C HIS A 32 4.86 -4.42 12.43
N PRO A 33 5.53 -5.04 13.41
CA PRO A 33 6.85 -4.59 13.90
C PRO A 33 7.94 -4.51 12.81
N LEU A 34 7.80 -5.32 11.77
CA LEU A 34 8.68 -5.33 10.59
C LEU A 34 8.10 -4.59 9.38
N HIS A 35 7.14 -3.66 9.55
CA HIS A 35 6.52 -2.94 8.44
C HIS A 35 7.54 -2.20 7.56
N ALA A 36 8.67 -1.76 8.12
CA ALA A 36 9.72 -1.06 7.38
C ALA A 36 10.70 -2.00 6.65
N LEU A 37 10.53 -3.33 6.74
CA LEU A 37 11.42 -4.33 6.11
C LEU A 37 11.52 -4.11 4.59
N TYR A 38 10.48 -3.59 3.96
CA TYR A 38 10.46 -3.38 2.52
C TYR A 38 11.58 -2.45 2.00
N PHE A 39 12.10 -1.54 2.82
CA PHE A 39 13.22 -0.68 2.45
C PHE A 39 14.55 -1.42 2.28
N ALA A 40 14.67 -2.63 2.85
CA ALA A 40 15.85 -3.47 2.70
C ALA A 40 15.93 -4.16 1.33
N TYR A 41 14.92 -4.00 0.47
CA TYR A 41 14.80 -4.64 -0.82
C TYR A 41 14.86 -3.63 -1.96
N ASN A 42 15.51 -3.99 -3.07
CA ASN A 42 15.55 -3.15 -4.28
C ASN A 42 14.14 -2.92 -4.87
N ASN A 43 13.27 -3.93 -4.73
CA ASN A 43 11.86 -3.83 -5.03
C ASN A 43 11.06 -3.85 -3.72
N GLU A 44 10.55 -2.68 -3.33
CA GLU A 44 9.78 -2.50 -2.10
C GLU A 44 8.54 -3.40 -2.05
N MET A 45 7.86 -3.64 -3.17
CA MET A 45 6.71 -4.56 -3.21
C MET A 45 7.13 -5.99 -2.83
N VAL A 46 8.28 -6.45 -3.31
CA VAL A 46 8.82 -7.77 -2.94
C VAL A 46 9.13 -7.80 -1.44
N GLY A 47 9.78 -6.77 -0.90
CA GLY A 47 10.12 -6.70 0.52
C GLY A 47 8.89 -6.63 1.43
N ALA A 48 7.83 -5.93 1.03
CA ALA A 48 6.57 -5.88 1.78
C ALA A 48 5.85 -7.23 1.76
N LYS A 49 5.85 -7.93 0.61
CA LYS A 49 5.25 -9.26 0.48
C LYS A 49 5.86 -10.30 1.40
N VAL A 50 7.15 -10.19 1.72
CA VAL A 50 7.77 -11.06 2.74
C VAL A 50 7.01 -10.97 4.07
N VAL A 51 6.60 -9.77 4.49
CA VAL A 51 5.80 -9.61 5.72
C VAL A 51 4.38 -10.15 5.52
N PHE A 52 3.73 -9.82 4.40
CA PHE A 52 2.36 -10.25 4.11
C PHE A 52 2.18 -11.77 4.08
N GLU A 53 3.19 -12.47 3.55
CA GLU A 53 3.17 -13.93 3.36
C GLU A 53 3.51 -14.70 4.64
N HIS A 54 4.31 -14.10 5.54
CA HIS A 54 4.82 -14.79 6.73
C HIS A 54 4.08 -14.42 8.01
N PHE A 55 3.15 -13.47 8.00
CA PHE A 55 2.39 -13.07 9.17
C PHE A 55 0.94 -13.58 9.13
N ASN A 56 0.54 -14.34 10.16
CA ASN A 56 -0.80 -14.94 10.22
C ASN A 56 -1.96 -13.93 10.23
N GLY A 57 -1.73 -12.70 10.68
CA GLY A 57 -2.74 -11.64 10.64
C GLY A 57 -3.20 -11.32 9.21
N PHE A 58 -2.28 -11.21 8.24
CA PHE A 58 -2.64 -10.97 6.85
C PHE A 58 -3.35 -12.17 6.22
N SER A 59 -2.95 -13.38 6.60
CA SER A 59 -3.62 -14.61 6.16
C SER A 59 -5.07 -14.66 6.64
N GLU A 60 -5.34 -14.20 7.86
CA GLU A 60 -6.69 -14.12 8.40
C GLU A 60 -7.49 -12.96 7.78
N LEU A 61 -6.88 -11.79 7.60
CA LEU A 61 -7.53 -10.61 7.04
C LEU A 61 -8.10 -10.89 5.64
N LYS A 62 -7.37 -11.65 4.81
CA LYS A 62 -7.82 -12.08 3.48
C LYS A 62 -9.10 -12.91 3.47
N LYS A 63 -9.44 -13.59 4.58
CA LYS A 63 -10.64 -14.43 4.67
C LYS A 63 -11.88 -13.63 5.05
N ARG A 64 -11.71 -12.40 5.56
CA ARG A 64 -12.80 -11.59 6.10
C ARG A 64 -13.49 -10.83 4.98
N LYS A 65 -14.82 -11.01 4.88
CA LYS A 65 -15.64 -10.44 3.79
C LYS A 65 -15.71 -8.92 3.82
N ASP A 66 -15.64 -8.33 5.01
CA ASP A 66 -15.68 -6.89 5.28
C ASP A 66 -14.30 -6.22 5.21
N ALA A 67 -13.21 -7.00 5.12
CA ALA A 67 -11.84 -6.47 5.07
C ALA A 67 -11.60 -5.43 3.96
N PRO A 68 -12.11 -5.58 2.72
CA PRO A 68 -11.89 -4.56 1.68
C PRO A 68 -12.49 -3.20 2.06
N THR A 69 -13.74 -3.20 2.53
CA THR A 69 -14.44 -1.97 2.93
C THR A 69 -13.76 -1.33 4.13
N LYS A 70 -13.43 -2.12 5.16
CA LYS A 70 -12.71 -1.64 6.35
C LYS A 70 -11.31 -1.12 6.04
N MET A 71 -10.59 -1.75 5.12
CA MET A 71 -9.27 -1.31 4.69
C MET A 71 -9.34 0.04 3.96
N LEU A 72 -10.40 0.27 3.17
CA LEU A 72 -10.63 1.55 2.49
C LEU A 72 -11.01 2.66 3.47
N GLU A 73 -11.88 2.38 4.44
CA GLU A 73 -12.21 3.30 5.54
C GLU A 73 -10.93 3.71 6.29
N PHE A 74 -10.16 2.71 6.72
CA PHE A 74 -8.89 2.90 7.38
C PHE A 74 -7.91 3.76 6.57
N TYR A 75 -7.78 3.49 5.27
CA TYR A 75 -6.88 4.26 4.39
C TYR A 75 -7.34 5.70 4.16
N ASP A 76 -8.65 5.94 4.05
CA ASP A 76 -9.21 7.28 3.86
C ASP A 76 -9.08 8.16 5.11
N GLU A 77 -9.09 7.53 6.28
CA GLU A 77 -8.92 8.17 7.59
C GLU A 77 -7.46 8.55 7.90
N ILE A 78 -6.48 8.04 7.15
CA ILE A 78 -5.07 8.40 7.36
C ILE A 78 -4.89 9.90 7.15
N ASN A 79 -4.60 10.59 8.25
CA ASN A 79 -4.50 12.04 8.25
C ASN A 79 -3.12 12.49 7.72
N PHE A 80 -3.12 13.24 6.63
CA PHE A 80 -1.92 13.85 6.01
C PHE A 80 -1.42 15.09 6.79
N ASN A 81 -2.19 15.58 7.76
CA ASN A 81 -1.87 16.81 8.47
C ASN A 81 -1.00 16.54 9.71
N ALA A 82 0.31 16.42 9.51
CA ALA A 82 1.28 16.76 10.53
C ALA A 82 2.23 17.81 9.97
N THR A 83 1.81 19.07 10.05
CA THR A 83 2.64 20.26 9.79
C THR A 83 3.87 20.25 10.71
N THR A 84 5.01 19.75 10.23
CA THR A 84 6.34 20.13 10.75
C THR A 84 7.36 20.19 9.60
N PRO A 85 7.96 21.35 9.30
CA PRO A 85 8.92 21.55 8.19
C PRO A 85 10.29 20.88 8.36
N LYS A 86 10.41 19.85 9.21
CA LYS A 86 11.65 19.12 9.47
C LYS A 86 11.28 17.66 9.64
N VAL A 87 11.90 16.78 8.85
CA VAL A 87 11.71 15.32 8.97
C VAL A 87 12.20 14.89 10.35
N HIS A 88 11.29 14.73 11.31
CA HIS A 88 11.62 14.13 12.59
C HIS A 88 11.62 12.60 12.47
N ARG A 89 12.25 11.90 13.43
CA ARG A 89 12.22 10.42 13.49
C ARG A 89 10.79 9.87 13.48
N GLU A 90 9.85 10.62 14.06
CA GLU A 90 8.42 10.32 14.07
C GLU A 90 7.79 10.43 12.67
N ASP A 91 8.26 11.34 11.82
CA ASP A 91 7.77 11.50 10.45
C ASP A 91 8.31 10.41 9.52
N PHE A 92 9.56 9.95 9.74
CA PHE A 92 10.06 8.76 9.05
C PHE A 92 9.20 7.53 9.37
N SER A 93 8.80 7.36 10.63
CA SER A 93 7.87 6.31 11.03
C SER A 93 6.52 6.42 10.31
N LYS A 94 5.98 7.64 10.14
CA LYS A 94 4.73 7.86 9.38
C LYS A 94 4.89 7.56 7.89
N ILE A 95 5.99 7.98 7.27
CA ILE A 95 6.26 7.74 5.84
C ILE A 95 6.43 6.24 5.57
N THR A 96 7.16 5.54 6.44
CA THR A 96 7.37 4.09 6.33
C THR A 96 6.07 3.31 6.58
N TYR A 97 5.27 3.74 7.55
CA TYR A 97 3.95 3.17 7.84
C TYR A 97 2.97 3.36 6.68
N MET A 98 2.82 4.59 6.17
CA MET A 98 1.98 4.88 5.01
C MET A 98 2.45 4.11 3.76
N GLY A 99 3.77 4.03 3.55
CA GLY A 99 4.31 3.26 2.44
C GLY A 99 3.95 1.78 2.51
N PHE A 100 4.00 1.19 3.71
CA PHE A 100 3.60 -0.21 3.90
C PHE A 100 2.11 -0.45 3.60
N ILE A 101 1.24 0.46 4.04
CA ILE A 101 -0.21 0.43 3.77
C ILE A 101 -0.46 0.50 2.26
N GLU A 102 0.17 1.43 1.56
CA GLU A 102 -0.01 1.59 0.11
C GLU A 102 0.52 0.39 -0.67
N LEU A 103 1.63 -0.21 -0.22
CA LEU A 103 2.13 -1.46 -0.79
C LEU A 103 1.16 -2.61 -0.57
N TYR A 104 0.51 -2.68 0.60
CA TYR A 104 -0.54 -3.68 0.83
C TYR A 104 -1.74 -3.48 -0.10
N LEU A 105 -2.23 -2.25 -0.26
CA LEU A 105 -3.32 -1.95 -1.20
C LEU A 105 -2.93 -2.29 -2.65
N ALA A 106 -1.71 -1.94 -3.08
CA ALA A 106 -1.21 -2.19 -4.43
C ALA A 106 -0.84 -3.66 -4.71
N SER A 107 -0.64 -4.47 -3.66
CA SER A 107 -0.19 -5.86 -3.77
C SER A 107 -1.21 -6.82 -4.40
N LYS A 108 -2.49 -6.42 -4.38
CA LYS A 108 -3.67 -7.25 -4.67
C LYS A 108 -3.85 -8.45 -3.71
N GLU A 109 -3.30 -8.39 -2.50
CA GLU A 109 -3.56 -9.38 -1.44
C GLU A 109 -5.06 -9.49 -1.11
N LEU A 110 -5.80 -8.38 -1.13
CA LEU A 110 -7.27 -8.34 -1.04
C LEU A 110 -7.86 -8.14 -2.44
N THR A 111 -8.12 -9.23 -3.17
CA THR A 111 -8.58 -9.15 -4.57
C THR A 111 -9.91 -8.42 -4.72
N SER A 112 -10.81 -8.57 -3.76
CA SER A 112 -12.12 -7.91 -3.72
C SER A 112 -12.08 -6.39 -3.51
N LEU A 113 -10.90 -5.80 -3.23
CA LEU A 113 -10.70 -4.35 -3.37
C LEU A 113 -10.85 -3.88 -4.82
N TYR A 114 -10.55 -4.74 -5.78
CA TYR A 114 -10.49 -4.43 -7.20
C TYR A 114 -11.77 -4.84 -7.93
N GLU A 115 -12.90 -4.94 -7.22
CA GLU A 115 -14.18 -5.42 -7.74
C GLU A 115 -15.33 -4.46 -7.35
N GLY A 116 -16.27 -4.23 -8.28
CA GLY A 116 -17.50 -3.49 -8.04
C GLY A 116 -17.29 -2.12 -7.36
N GLU A 117 -18.13 -1.80 -6.38
CA GLU A 117 -18.08 -0.54 -5.62
C GLU A 117 -16.77 -0.33 -4.86
N ASN A 118 -16.04 -1.40 -4.49
CA ASN A 118 -14.76 -1.26 -3.82
C ASN A 118 -13.69 -0.69 -4.75
N LEU A 119 -13.72 -1.05 -6.04
CA LEU A 119 -12.79 -0.49 -7.03
C LEU A 119 -13.01 1.01 -7.21
N GLU A 120 -14.27 1.44 -7.28
CA GLU A 120 -14.65 2.86 -7.40
C GLU A 120 -14.21 3.65 -6.17
N LYS A 121 -14.44 3.10 -4.96
CA LYS A 121 -13.97 3.70 -3.70
C LYS A 121 -12.45 3.73 -3.62
N LEU A 122 -11.77 2.66 -4.04
CA LEU A 122 -10.30 2.61 -4.06
C LEU A 122 -9.74 3.70 -4.98
N GLU A 123 -10.31 3.87 -6.18
CA GLU A 123 -9.92 4.93 -7.10
C GLU A 123 -10.08 6.32 -6.46
N LEU A 124 -11.25 6.59 -5.87
CA LEU A 124 -11.53 7.87 -5.23
C LEU A 124 -10.53 8.18 -4.11
N VAL A 125 -10.33 7.23 -3.19
CA VAL A 125 -9.45 7.42 -2.04
C VAL A 125 -7.98 7.49 -2.49
N SER A 126 -7.53 6.64 -3.41
CA SER A 126 -6.14 6.67 -3.89
C SER A 126 -5.82 7.95 -4.66
N ASN A 127 -6.76 8.48 -5.45
CA ASN A 127 -6.60 9.78 -6.12
C ASN A 127 -6.52 10.92 -5.10
N LYS A 128 -7.42 10.96 -4.11
CA LYS A 128 -7.38 11.95 -3.01
C LYS A 128 -6.04 11.94 -2.28
N VAL A 129 -5.48 10.76 -2.00
CA VAL A 129 -4.16 10.63 -1.37
C VAL A 129 -3.03 11.10 -2.29
N LEU A 130 -3.06 10.70 -3.56
CA LEU A 130 -2.07 11.11 -4.55
C LEU A 130 -2.02 12.64 -4.69
N GLU A 131 -3.18 13.29 -4.80
CA GLU A 131 -3.29 14.76 -4.89
C GLU A 131 -2.66 15.45 -3.69
N LYS A 132 -3.00 15.02 -2.46
CA LYS A 132 -2.38 15.56 -1.24
C LYS A 132 -0.87 15.41 -1.20
N LYS A 133 -0.34 14.28 -1.66
CA LYS A 133 1.12 14.07 -1.72
C LYS A 133 1.81 14.94 -2.77
N LEU A 134 1.11 15.28 -3.85
CA LEU A 134 1.60 16.21 -4.87
C LEU A 134 1.65 17.66 -4.37
N GLU A 135 0.90 18.02 -3.32
CA GLU A 135 0.96 19.35 -2.68
C GLU A 135 2.28 19.58 -1.91
N ASP A 136 2.89 18.51 -1.35
CA ASP A 136 4.18 18.58 -0.67
C ASP A 136 5.16 17.46 -1.11
N PRO A 137 5.74 17.58 -2.31
CA PRO A 137 6.68 16.60 -2.84
C PRO A 137 8.04 16.61 -2.12
N SER A 138 8.27 17.56 -1.20
CA SER A 138 9.51 17.60 -0.40
C SER A 138 9.50 16.60 0.75
N ILE A 139 8.30 16.21 1.20
CA ILE A 139 8.08 15.24 2.27
C ILE A 139 7.64 13.89 1.70
N TYR A 140 6.73 13.91 0.72
CA TYR A 140 6.07 12.70 0.25
C TYR A 140 6.55 12.23 -1.12
N THR A 141 6.77 10.92 -1.22
CA THR A 141 6.87 10.24 -2.52
C THR A 141 5.49 9.79 -2.98
N VAL A 142 5.22 9.98 -4.28
CA VAL A 142 3.99 9.54 -4.95
C VAL A 142 4.08 8.14 -5.52
N ARG A 143 5.28 7.53 -5.54
CA ARG A 143 5.55 6.25 -6.21
C ARG A 143 4.56 5.14 -5.82
N ARG A 144 4.28 5.00 -4.52
CA ARG A 144 3.43 3.93 -3.99
C ARG A 144 1.95 4.19 -4.24
N SER A 145 1.51 5.45 -4.17
CA SER A 145 0.17 5.86 -4.59
C SER A 145 -0.03 5.53 -6.07
N LEU A 146 0.92 5.90 -6.92
CA LEU A 146 0.90 5.58 -8.34
C LEU A 146 0.81 4.07 -8.62
N LEU A 147 1.35 3.19 -7.76
CA LEU A 147 1.16 1.74 -7.91
C LEU A 147 -0.30 1.35 -7.74
N ILE A 148 -0.98 1.87 -6.71
CA ILE A 148 -2.41 1.62 -6.46
C ILE A 148 -3.21 2.12 -7.67
N ASN A 149 -3.02 3.38 -8.06
CA ASN A 149 -3.73 3.97 -9.19
C ASN A 149 -3.46 3.22 -10.50
N SER A 150 -2.23 2.74 -10.71
CA SER A 150 -1.89 1.92 -11.89
C SER A 150 -2.67 0.60 -11.89
N GLN A 151 -2.75 -0.08 -10.73
CA GLN A 151 -3.52 -1.32 -10.60
C GLN A 151 -5.01 -1.09 -10.82
N VAL A 152 -5.56 0.03 -10.32
CA VAL A 152 -6.95 0.45 -10.55
C VAL A 152 -7.21 0.62 -12.04
N LYS A 153 -6.42 1.42 -12.75
CA LYS A 153 -6.61 1.71 -14.18
C LYS A 153 -6.45 0.47 -15.07
N LEU A 154 -5.50 -0.40 -14.74
CA LEU A 154 -5.38 -1.70 -15.41
C LEU A 154 -6.62 -2.60 -15.20
N THR A 155 -7.24 -2.51 -14.03
CA THR A 155 -8.45 -3.30 -13.71
C THR A 155 -9.67 -2.74 -14.44
N GLN A 156 -9.77 -1.42 -14.62
CA GLN A 156 -10.85 -0.77 -15.38
C GLN A 156 -10.81 -1.10 -16.88
N GLY A 157 -9.63 -1.38 -17.43
CA GLY A 157 -9.49 -1.84 -18.82
C GLY A 157 -9.78 -0.79 -19.89
N THR A 158 -9.68 0.50 -19.56
CA THR A 158 -9.99 1.63 -20.46
C THR A 158 -8.77 2.20 -21.21
N LEU A 159 -7.59 1.60 -21.02
CA LEU A 159 -6.30 2.13 -21.48
C LEU A 159 -5.94 1.69 -22.90
N SER A 160 -5.12 2.51 -23.57
CA SER A 160 -4.43 2.09 -24.80
C SER A 160 -3.44 0.95 -24.50
N LYS A 161 -2.95 0.30 -25.56
CA LYS A 161 -1.92 -0.73 -25.42
C LYS A 161 -0.62 -0.15 -24.83
N GLU A 162 -0.18 1.00 -25.33
CA GLU A 162 1.04 1.67 -24.87
C GLU A 162 0.94 2.10 -23.40
N GLU A 163 -0.23 2.55 -22.97
CA GLU A 163 -0.51 2.90 -21.58
C GLU A 163 -0.52 1.67 -20.68
N THR A 164 -1.20 0.61 -21.12
CA THR A 164 -1.24 -0.69 -20.43
C THR A 164 0.18 -1.23 -20.22
N ASP A 165 1.01 -1.19 -21.25
CA ASP A 165 2.39 -1.69 -21.20
C ASP A 165 3.25 -0.83 -20.26
N ALA A 166 3.06 0.49 -20.26
CA ALA A 166 3.74 1.40 -19.34
C ALA A 166 3.38 1.11 -17.87
N LEU A 167 2.08 0.99 -17.55
CA LEU A 167 1.63 0.69 -16.19
C LEU A 167 2.13 -0.69 -15.72
N LYS A 168 2.10 -1.70 -16.58
CA LYS A 168 2.64 -3.04 -16.27
C LYS A 168 4.14 -3.00 -15.99
N SER A 169 4.90 -2.26 -16.81
CA SER A 169 6.33 -2.08 -16.58
C SER A 169 6.62 -1.35 -15.27
N PHE A 170 5.82 -0.34 -14.93
CA PHE A 170 5.96 0.38 -13.67
C PHE A 170 5.65 -0.53 -12.45
N ILE A 171 4.60 -1.33 -12.53
CA ILE A 171 4.23 -2.28 -11.46
C ILE A 171 5.28 -3.37 -11.28
N SER A 172 5.86 -3.90 -12.36
CA SER A 172 6.83 -5.01 -12.28
C SER A 172 8.09 -4.65 -11.50
N VAL A 173 8.50 -3.37 -11.54
CA VAL A 173 9.63 -2.84 -10.76
C VAL A 173 9.21 -2.32 -9.38
N GLY A 174 7.98 -2.57 -8.95
CA GLY A 174 7.43 -2.06 -7.70
C GLY A 174 7.40 -0.53 -7.66
N GLY A 175 7.26 0.11 -8.83
CA GLY A 175 7.27 1.55 -9.01
C GLY A 175 8.66 2.19 -8.91
N ASN A 176 9.74 1.42 -8.70
CA ASN A 176 11.09 1.99 -8.66
C ASN A 176 11.59 2.18 -10.09
N VAL A 177 11.56 3.41 -10.59
CA VAL A 177 12.03 3.74 -11.93
C VAL A 177 13.30 4.58 -11.85
N ASP A 178 14.27 4.27 -12.70
CA ASP A 178 15.55 4.99 -12.76
C ASP A 178 15.39 6.41 -13.31
N ASN A 179 14.38 6.61 -14.17
CA ASN A 179 14.07 7.88 -14.78
C ASN A 179 12.90 8.56 -14.04
N PRO A 180 13.12 9.70 -13.33
CA PRO A 180 12.04 10.41 -12.64
C PRO A 180 10.91 10.92 -13.54
N GLN A 181 11.16 11.14 -14.84
CA GLN A 181 10.10 11.54 -15.78
C GLN A 181 9.05 10.45 -15.98
N GLU A 182 9.38 9.19 -15.70
CA GLU A 182 8.39 8.11 -15.73
C GLU A 182 7.29 8.34 -14.67
N TYR A 183 7.59 8.93 -13.50
CA TYR A 183 6.53 9.25 -12.53
C TYR A 183 5.53 10.26 -13.10
N THR A 184 5.99 11.28 -13.82
CA THR A 184 5.11 12.24 -14.51
C THR A 184 4.26 11.55 -15.58
N ARG A 185 4.88 10.65 -16.37
CA ARG A 185 4.16 9.89 -17.39
C ARG A 185 3.08 8.99 -16.79
N ILE A 186 3.43 8.22 -15.75
CA ILE A 186 2.49 7.33 -15.06
C ILE A 186 1.37 8.14 -14.40
N SER A 187 1.70 9.26 -13.74
CA SER A 187 0.71 10.18 -13.20
C SER A 187 -0.27 10.66 -14.27
N ALA A 188 0.22 11.05 -15.45
CA ALA A 188 -0.64 11.50 -16.54
C ALA A 188 -1.53 10.39 -17.11
N ILE A 189 -1.08 9.13 -17.10
CA ILE A 189 -1.90 7.98 -17.51
C ILE A 189 -3.01 7.72 -16.48
N VAL A 190 -2.67 7.72 -15.18
CA VAL A 190 -3.64 7.37 -14.14
C VAL A 190 -4.65 8.47 -13.80
N SER A 191 -4.42 9.70 -14.25
CA SER A 191 -5.37 10.81 -14.13
C SER A 191 -6.38 10.92 -15.28
N LYS A 192 -6.33 10.01 -16.27
CA LYS A 192 -7.32 9.93 -17.35
C LYS A 192 -8.61 9.25 -16.90
#